data_AF-A0A4S8L3A3-F1
#
_entry.id   AF-A0A4S8L3A3-F1
#
_cell.length_a   1.000
_cell.length_b   1.000
_cell.length_c   1.000
_cell.angle_alpha   90.00
_cell.angle_beta   90.00
_cell.angle_gamma   90.00
#
_symmetry.space_group_name_H-M   'P 1'
#
loop_
_entity.id
_entity.type
_entity.pdbx_description
1 polymer ?
#
loop_
_entity_poly.entity_id
_entity_poly.type
_entity_poly.pdbx_seq_one_letter_code
_entity_poly.pdbx_strand_id
1 'polypeptide(L)'
;MTQCSKCGAPNFQPRVSINFDEIQQQLRSLRFADKASVDELLRDAEKDFDDYDAGIARLETAISVLKHKRRRLEGHVAKYRSLLSPIRRLPPEILGLLFLLC
;
A
#
# COMPACT_ATOMS: atom_id res chain seq x y z
N MET A 1 -24.74 4.24 4.32
CA MET A 1 -23.28 4.12 4.47
C MET A 1 -22.71 3.60 3.17
N THR A 2 -22.07 4.46 2.37
CA THR A 2 -21.47 4.08 1.08
C THR A 2 -20.04 3.60 1.34
N GLN A 3 -19.80 2.31 1.16
CA GLN A 3 -18.46 1.71 1.24
C GLN A 3 -17.88 1.56 -0.16
N CYS A 4 -16.55 1.64 -0.28
CA CYS A 4 -15.85 1.40 -1.53
C CYS A 4 -16.00 -0.07 -1.95
N SER A 5 -16.52 -0.30 -3.16
CA SER A 5 -16.78 -1.65 -3.70
C SER A 5 -15.53 -2.51 -3.92
N LYS A 6 -14.33 -1.90 -3.92
CA LYS A 6 -13.05 -2.61 -4.13
C LYS A 6 -12.32 -2.98 -2.83
N CYS A 7 -12.47 -2.18 -1.78
CA CYS A 7 -11.70 -2.37 -0.54
C CYS A 7 -12.55 -2.40 0.73
N GLY A 8 -13.87 -2.21 0.64
CA GLY A 8 -14.79 -2.19 1.80
C GLY A 8 -14.59 -1.01 2.75
N ALA A 9 -13.61 -0.12 2.48
CA ALA A 9 -13.36 1.06 3.29
C ALA A 9 -14.56 2.03 3.20
N PRO A 10 -14.90 2.74 4.28
CA PRO A 10 -15.89 3.80 4.22
C PRO A 10 -15.45 4.84 3.17
N ASN A 11 -16.42 5.37 2.40
CA ASN A 11 -16.15 6.49 1.50
C ASN A 11 -15.62 7.72 2.26
N PHE A 12 -14.98 8.63 1.53
CA PHE A 12 -14.51 9.91 2.07
C PHE A 12 -15.64 10.64 2.81
N GLN A 13 -15.56 10.62 4.14
CA GLN A 13 -16.49 11.21 5.08
C GLN A 13 -15.66 11.96 6.13
N PRO A 14 -15.09 13.13 5.76
CA PRO A 14 -14.38 13.96 6.72
C PRO A 14 -15.34 14.44 7.81
N ARG A 15 -14.81 14.65 9.01
CA ARG A 15 -15.53 15.25 10.14
C ARG A 15 -15.90 16.71 9.87
N VAL A 16 -15.09 17.34 9.03
CA VAL A 16 -15.28 18.71 8.57
C VAL A 16 -16.18 18.75 7.33
N SER A 17 -17.20 19.62 7.36
CA SER A 17 -17.98 19.96 6.16
C SER A 17 -17.12 20.79 5.20
N ILE A 18 -16.71 20.20 4.08
CA ILE A 18 -15.96 20.90 3.03
C ILE A 18 -16.95 21.51 2.03
N ASN A 19 -17.64 22.57 2.44
CA ASN A 19 -18.51 23.34 1.53
C ASN A 19 -17.76 24.56 0.99
N PHE A 20 -17.28 24.46 -0.26
CA PHE A 20 -16.46 25.50 -0.89
C PHE A 20 -17.19 26.83 -1.04
N ASP A 21 -18.49 26.80 -1.34
CA ASP A 21 -19.31 28.01 -1.53
C ASP A 21 -19.50 28.76 -0.21
N GLU A 22 -19.62 28.02 0.89
CA GLU A 22 -19.78 28.58 2.23
C GLU A 22 -18.49 29.24 2.73
N ILE A 23 -17.34 28.62 2.47
CA ILE A 23 -16.01 29.20 2.76
C ILE A 23 -15.81 30.49 1.95
N GLN A 24 -16.12 30.47 0.65
CA GLN A 24 -16.03 31.65 -0.22
C GLN A 24 -16.95 32.79 0.24
N GLN A 25 -18.17 32.49 0.67
CA GLN A 25 -19.11 33.48 1.19
C GLN A 25 -18.64 34.08 2.52
N GLN A 26 -18.09 33.26 3.43
CA GLN A 26 -17.52 33.76 4.68
C GLN A 26 -16.36 34.73 4.43
N LEU A 27 -15.41 34.37 3.55
CA LEU A 27 -14.27 35.22 3.18
C LEU A 27 -14.68 36.57 2.57
N ARG A 28 -15.78 36.60 1.82
CA ARG A 28 -16.29 37.83 1.15
C ARG A 28 -17.13 38.72 2.07
N SER A 29 -17.77 38.15 3.09
CA SER A 29 -18.80 38.88 3.85
C SER A 29 -18.28 39.75 5.00
N LEU A 30 -16.96 39.77 5.28
CA LEU A 30 -16.38 40.40 6.49
C LEU A 30 -17.03 39.91 7.81
N ARG A 31 -17.89 38.87 7.76
CA ARG A 31 -18.34 38.18 8.94
C ARG A 31 -17.15 37.42 9.47
N PHE A 32 -16.62 37.90 10.60
CA PHE A 32 -15.68 37.13 11.37
C PHE A 32 -16.39 35.83 11.76
N ALA A 33 -16.03 34.73 11.10
CA ALA A 33 -16.33 33.42 11.65
C ALA A 33 -15.79 33.42 13.08
N ASP A 34 -16.61 32.97 14.03
CA ASP A 34 -16.20 32.92 15.42
C ASP A 34 -14.90 32.12 15.49
N LYS A 35 -13.85 32.70 16.06
CA LYS A 35 -12.51 32.08 16.09
C LYS A 35 -12.59 30.68 16.67
N ALA A 36 -13.43 30.48 17.69
CA ALA A 36 -13.66 29.17 18.29
C ALA A 36 -14.20 28.14 17.28
N SER A 37 -15.13 28.54 16.41
CA SER A 37 -15.70 27.66 15.38
C SER A 37 -14.68 27.25 14.31
N VAL A 38 -13.77 28.16 13.95
CA VAL A 38 -12.69 27.88 13.00
C VAL A 38 -11.63 27.00 13.65
N ASP A 39 -11.26 27.26 14.91
CA ASP A 39 -10.29 26.46 15.66
C ASP A 39 -10.81 25.02 15.85
N GLU A 40 -12.11 24.83 16.09
CA GLU A 40 -12.74 23.50 16.16
C GLU A 40 -12.68 22.77 14.81
N LEU A 41 -13.00 23.47 13.71
CA LEU A 41 -12.91 22.93 12.36
C LEU A 41 -11.49 22.47 12.00
N LEU A 42 -10.49 23.27 12.36
CA LEU A 42 -9.08 22.95 12.13
C LEU A 42 -8.66 21.72 12.93
N ARG A 43 -9.04 21.64 14.21
CA ARG A 43 -8.73 20.47 15.05
C ARG A 43 -9.35 19.18 14.52
N ASP A 44 -10.58 19.26 14.02
CA ASP A 44 -11.24 18.10 13.42
C ASP A 44 -10.55 17.65 12.12
N ALA A 45 -10.13 18.61 11.28
CA ALA A 45 -9.36 18.32 10.07
C ALA A 45 -7.98 17.71 10.39
N GLU A 46 -7.26 18.27 11.36
CA GLU A 46 -5.96 17.75 11.83
C GLU A 46 -6.11 16.31 12.32
N LYS A 47 -7.18 16.03 13.08
CA LYS A 47 -7.45 14.68 13.57
C LYS A 47 -7.81 13.70 12.45
N ASP A 48 -8.50 14.15 11.41
CA ASP A 48 -8.74 13.32 10.21
C ASP A 48 -7.43 13.01 9.47
N PHE A 49 -6.50 13.97 9.39
CA PHE A 49 -5.17 13.72 8.82
C PHE A 49 -4.41 12.66 9.61
N ASP A 50 -4.37 12.76 10.94
CA ASP A 50 -3.72 11.77 11.81
C ASP A 50 -4.30 10.36 11.62
N ASP A 51 -5.64 10.26 11.52
CA ASP A 51 -6.32 8.98 11.30
C ASP A 51 -6.00 8.39 9.91
N TYR A 52 -5.94 9.24 8.88
CA TYR A 52 -5.57 8.81 7.53
C TYR A 52 -4.11 8.35 7.46
N ASP A 53 -3.18 9.09 8.07
CA ASP A 53 -1.76 8.73 8.12
C ASP A 53 -1.55 7.41 8.87
N ALA A 54 -2.26 7.21 9.99
CA ALA A 54 -2.23 5.93 10.71
C ALA A 54 -2.77 4.78 9.85
N GLY A 55 -3.83 5.02 9.06
CA GLY A 55 -4.37 4.07 8.10
C GLY A 55 -3.38 3.71 7.00
N ILE A 56 -2.72 4.72 6.42
CA ILE A 56 -1.69 4.57 5.39
C ILE A 56 -0.53 3.73 5.94
N ALA A 57 0.03 4.09 7.09
CA ALA A 57 1.16 3.37 7.70
C ALA A 57 0.85 1.88 7.94
N ARG A 58 -0.37 1.57 8.38
CA ARG A 58 -0.83 0.18 8.56
C ARG A 58 -0.87 -0.59 7.24
N LEU A 59 -1.43 0.02 6.18
CA LEU A 59 -1.53 -0.61 4.87
C LEU A 59 -0.16 -0.79 4.21
N GLU A 60 0.73 0.19 4.32
CA GLU A 60 2.10 0.10 3.81
C GLU A 60 2.90 -1.01 4.51
N THR A 61 2.69 -1.18 5.81
CA THR A 61 3.26 -2.30 6.58
C THR A 61 2.74 -3.63 6.05
N ALA A 62 1.43 -3.76 5.83
CA ALA A 62 0.83 -4.98 5.28
C ALA A 62 1.36 -5.31 3.87
N ILE A 63 1.47 -4.29 3.00
CA ILE A 63 2.07 -4.41 1.66
C ILE A 63 3.52 -4.88 1.75
N SER A 64 4.31 -4.30 2.66
CA SER A 64 5.70 -4.66 2.87
C SER A 64 5.88 -6.11 3.30
N VAL A 65 5.02 -6.60 4.21
CA VAL A 65 4.99 -8.00 4.63
C VAL A 65 4.66 -8.91 3.44
N LEU A 66 3.65 -8.59 2.63
CA LEU A 66 3.30 -9.38 1.45
C LEU A 66 4.42 -9.40 0.41
N LYS A 67 5.06 -8.26 0.13
CA LYS A 67 6.24 -8.19 -0.75
C LYS A 67 7.37 -9.08 -0.24
N HIS A 68 7.63 -9.10 1.07
CA HIS A 68 8.65 -9.97 1.66
C HIS A 68 8.31 -11.46 1.49
N LYS A 69 7.07 -11.85 1.78
CA LYS A 69 6.58 -13.24 1.58
C LYS A 69 6.73 -13.68 0.13
N ARG A 70 6.34 -12.82 -0.83
CA ARG A 70 6.48 -13.08 -2.27
C ARG A 70 7.93 -13.34 -2.66
N ARG A 71 8.87 -12.45 -2.27
CA ARG A 71 10.30 -12.61 -2.59
C ARG A 71 10.88 -13.90 -2.02
N ARG A 72 10.51 -14.27 -0.79
CA ARG A 72 10.94 -15.56 -0.20
C ARG A 72 10.45 -16.73 -1.05
N LEU A 73 9.18 -16.74 -1.43
CA LEU A 73 8.62 -17.80 -2.26
C LEU A 73 9.28 -17.88 -3.63
N GLU A 74 9.51 -16.73 -4.28
CA GLU A 74 10.24 -16.67 -5.57
C GLU A 74 11.63 -17.30 -5.46
N GLY A 75 12.36 -17.02 -4.37
CA GLY A 75 13.66 -17.65 -4.10
C GLY A 75 13.58 -19.17 -3.92
N HIS A 76 12.56 -19.67 -3.22
CA HIS A 76 12.33 -21.12 -3.09
C HIS A 76 11.98 -21.77 -4.44
N VAL A 77 11.10 -21.16 -5.22
CA VAL A 77 10.71 -21.66 -6.55
C VAL A 77 11.91 -21.68 -7.50
N ALA A 78 12.77 -20.65 -7.48
CA ALA A 78 13.99 -20.63 -8.27
C ALA A 78 14.92 -21.80 -7.92
N LYS A 79 15.08 -22.12 -6.63
CA LYS A 79 15.85 -23.29 -6.18
C LYS A 79 15.25 -24.58 -6.70
N TYR A 80 13.94 -24.80 -6.60
CA TYR A 80 13.30 -25.99 -7.15
C TYR A 80 13.47 -26.10 -8.66
N ARG A 81 13.32 -24.99 -9.40
CA ARG A 81 13.58 -24.95 -10.85
C ARG A 81 15.02 -25.33 -11.19
N SER A 82 16.00 -24.93 -10.38
CA SER A 82 17.40 -25.30 -10.60
C SER A 82 17.66 -26.81 -10.53
N LEU A 83 16.85 -27.57 -9.78
CA LEU A 83 16.95 -29.04 -9.75
C LEU A 83 16.51 -29.70 -11.06
N LEU A 84 15.72 -28.99 -11.86
CA LEU A 84 15.30 -29.44 -13.19
C LEU A 84 16.32 -29.04 -14.27
N SER A 85 17.41 -28.35 -13.91
CA SER A 85 18.44 -27.93 -14.85
C SER A 85 19.08 -29.14 -15.55
N PRO A 86 19.21 -29.14 -16.90
CA PRO A 86 19.79 -30.24 -17.67
C PRO A 86 21.21 -30.61 -17.24
N ILE A 87 21.99 -29.65 -16.71
CA ILE A 87 23.37 -29.87 -16.22
C ILE A 87 23.43 -30.93 -15.11
N ARG A 88 22.37 -31.05 -14.29
CA ARG A 88 22.28 -32.06 -13.21
C ARG A 88 21.69 -33.39 -13.67
N ARG A 89 21.29 -33.47 -14.93
CA ARG A 89 20.66 -34.64 -15.56
C ARG A 89 21.54 -35.21 -16.68
N LEU A 90 22.82 -34.86 -16.70
CA LEU A 90 23.72 -35.39 -17.72
C LEU A 90 23.79 -36.91 -17.56
N PRO A 91 23.47 -37.70 -18.60
CA PRO A 91 23.58 -39.14 -18.55
C PRO A 91 25.04 -39.54 -18.25
N PRO A 92 25.27 -40.56 -17.41
CA PRO A 92 26.62 -41.02 -17.09
C PRO A 92 27.43 -41.42 -18.34
N GLU A 93 26.76 -41.81 -19.43
CA GLU A 93 27.38 -42.11 -20.72
C GLU A 93 28.03 -40.87 -21.34
N ILE A 94 27.38 -39.71 -21.28
CA ILE A 94 27.93 -38.44 -21.78
C ILE A 94 29.02 -37.93 -20.84
N LEU A 95 28.86 -38.12 -19.54
CA LEU A 95 29.87 -37.78 -18.54
C LEU A 95 31.15 -38.60 -18.77
N GLY A 96 31.01 -39.91 -19.03
CA GLY A 96 32.11 -40.81 -19.35
C GLY A 96 32.82 -40.45 -20.65
N LEU A 97 32.09 -40.06 -21.69
CA LEU A 97 32.68 -39.57 -22.95
C LEU A 97 33.54 -38.31 -22.74
N LEU A 98 33.10 -37.38 -21.90
CA LEU A 98 33.90 -36.18 -21.58
C LEU A 98 35.22 -36.52 -20.86
N PHE A 99 35.20 -37.50 -19.94
CA PHE A 99 36.41 -37.93 -19.22
C PHE A 99 37.35 -38.79 -20.07
N LEU A 100 36.86 -39.45 -21.12
CA LEU A 100 37.66 -40.24 -22.07
C LEU A 100 38.30 -39.40 -23.18
N LEU A 101 37.82 -38.17 -23.40
CA LEU A 101 38.29 -37.24 -24.43
C LEU A 101 39.33 -36.21 -23.92
N CYS A 102 39.80 -36.34 -22.68
CA CYS A 102 40.93 -35.59 -22.09
C CYS A 102 42.06 -36.56 -21.72
#